data_AF-A0A381LFY3-F1
#
_entry.id   AF-A0A381LFY3-F1
#
_cell.length_a   1.000
_cell.length_b   1.000
_cell.length_c   1.000
_cell.angle_alpha   90.00
_cell.angle_beta   90.00
_cell.angle_gamma   90.00
#
_symmetry.space_group_name_H-M   'P 1'
#
loop_
_entity.id
_entity.type
_entity.pdbx_description
1 polymer ?
#
loop_
_entity_poly.entity_id
_entity_poly.type
_entity_poly.pdbx_seq_one_letter_code
_entity_poly.pdbx_strand_id
1 'polypeptide(L)'
;MARLDSEYGALRKQLTDPSLTPDQLSDIKVKASAREQLLLPVYMQVSLQFADLHDRAGRMKAKDVIRQSLVWREARRFFYWRVRRRVNEEYILKRMSTASKNSLKSRARNIATLSAWTGISLFETADREVAMWYEENRKVVGEKVESLKTDDVAFEISALLRSNGKGGLKGVHQVLSMLPANEREEALRYLSET
;
A
#
# COMPACT_ATOMS: atom_id res chain seq x y z
N MET A 1 -17.94 -17.66 33.83
CA MET A 1 -18.67 -17.29 35.07
C MET A 1 -17.84 -17.59 36.32
N ALA A 2 -17.45 -18.85 36.60
CA ALA A 2 -16.73 -19.22 37.84
C ALA A 2 -15.42 -18.46 38.15
N ARG A 3 -14.78 -17.84 37.15
CA ARG A 3 -13.58 -17.00 37.33
C ARG A 3 -13.90 -15.57 37.79
N LEU A 4 -15.02 -14.99 37.34
CA LEU A 4 -15.33 -13.56 37.48
C LEU A 4 -16.56 -13.28 38.35
N ASP A 5 -17.49 -14.22 38.45
CA ASP A 5 -18.62 -14.15 39.39
C ASP A 5 -18.27 -14.91 40.67
N SER A 6 -18.18 -14.19 41.78
CA SER A 6 -17.77 -14.73 43.09
C SER A 6 -18.76 -15.74 43.65
N GLU A 7 -20.07 -15.50 43.48
CA GLU A 7 -21.15 -16.36 43.96
C GLU A 7 -21.16 -17.71 43.22
N TYR A 8 -21.18 -17.69 41.89
CA TYR A 8 -21.11 -18.90 41.07
C TYR A 8 -19.77 -19.64 41.25
N GLY A 9 -18.68 -18.91 41.44
CA GLY A 9 -17.37 -19.48 41.78
C GLY A 9 -17.36 -20.21 43.13
N ALA A 10 -18.01 -19.64 44.15
CA ALA A 10 -18.16 -20.28 45.46
C ALA A 10 -19.03 -21.54 45.39
N LEU A 11 -20.19 -21.48 44.72
CA LEU A 11 -21.08 -22.64 44.51
C LEU A 11 -20.37 -23.77 43.76
N ARG A 12 -19.56 -23.45 42.75
CA ARG A 12 -18.73 -24.42 42.02
C ARG A 12 -17.66 -25.10 42.88
N LYS A 13 -17.06 -24.39 43.83
CA LYS A 13 -16.10 -24.98 44.79
C LYS A 13 -16.79 -25.91 45.78
N GLN A 14 -17.97 -25.53 46.27
CA GLN A 14 -18.76 -26.38 47.17
C GLN A 14 -19.19 -27.69 46.50
N LEU A 15 -19.51 -27.67 45.20
CA LEU A 15 -19.82 -28.89 44.44
C LEU A 15 -18.66 -29.91 44.36
N THR A 16 -17.43 -29.49 44.63
CA THR A 16 -16.24 -30.36 44.62
C THR A 16 -15.82 -30.82 46.02
N ASP A 17 -16.56 -30.45 47.07
CA ASP A 17 -16.23 -30.80 48.44
C ASP A 17 -16.69 -32.24 48.77
N PRO A 18 -15.76 -33.16 49.11
CA PRO A 18 -16.09 -34.54 49.42
C PRO A 18 -16.83 -34.74 50.76
N SER A 19 -16.95 -33.71 51.59
CA SER A 19 -17.60 -33.80 52.91
C SER A 19 -19.13 -33.65 52.88
N LEU A 20 -19.70 -33.27 51.74
CA LEU A 20 -21.14 -32.99 51.59
C LEU A 20 -21.97 -34.23 51.28
N THR A 21 -23.21 -34.24 51.78
CA THR A 21 -24.17 -35.31 51.49
C THR A 21 -24.76 -35.18 50.08
N PRO A 22 -25.30 -36.26 49.50
CA PRO A 22 -25.94 -36.22 48.18
C PRO A 22 -27.06 -35.17 48.07
N ASP A 23 -27.85 -34.99 49.13
CA ASP A 23 -28.95 -34.02 49.17
C ASP A 23 -28.43 -32.57 49.16
N GLN A 24 -27.38 -32.29 49.93
CA GLN A 24 -26.74 -30.97 49.95
C GLN A 24 -26.12 -30.63 48.58
N LEU A 25 -25.50 -31.60 47.92
CA LEU A 25 -24.96 -31.42 46.57
C LEU A 25 -26.08 -31.13 45.55
N SER A 26 -27.23 -31.78 45.69
CA SER A 26 -28.41 -31.52 44.84
C SER A 26 -28.89 -30.07 44.97
N ASP A 27 -29.03 -29.57 46.22
CA ASP A 27 -29.47 -28.19 46.47
C ASP A 27 -28.50 -27.15 45.92
N ILE A 28 -27.20 -27.37 46.09
CA ILE A 28 -26.15 -26.47 45.56
C ILE A 28 -26.21 -26.44 44.02
N LYS A 29 -26.50 -27.59 43.38
CA LYS A 29 -26.64 -27.68 41.91
C LYS A 29 -27.84 -26.88 41.38
N VAL A 30 -28.96 -26.88 42.12
CA VAL A 30 -30.14 -26.06 41.79
C VAL A 30 -29.80 -24.57 41.89
N LYS A 31 -29.16 -24.14 42.98
CA LYS A 31 -28.72 -22.75 43.17
C LYS A 31 -27.71 -22.29 42.10
N ALA A 32 -26.74 -23.14 41.77
CA ALA A 32 -25.77 -22.86 40.72
C ALA A 32 -26.44 -22.70 39.35
N SER A 33 -27.38 -23.57 39.01
CA SER A 33 -28.15 -23.49 37.77
C SER A 33 -29.00 -22.21 37.69
N ALA A 34 -29.66 -21.83 38.78
CA ALA A 34 -30.45 -20.59 38.84
C ALA A 34 -29.56 -19.34 38.66
N ARG A 35 -28.40 -19.30 39.33
CA ARG A 35 -27.42 -18.22 39.17
C ARG A 35 -26.88 -18.17 37.74
N GLU A 36 -26.60 -19.31 37.13
CA GLU A 36 -26.15 -19.40 35.73
C GLU A 36 -27.17 -18.82 34.76
N GLN A 37 -28.45 -19.21 34.89
CA GLN A 37 -29.52 -18.69 34.04
C GLN A 37 -29.69 -17.18 34.18
N LEU A 38 -29.56 -16.65 35.39
CA LEU A 38 -29.62 -15.21 35.65
C LEU A 38 -28.43 -14.44 35.05
N LEU A 39 -27.23 -15.03 35.09
CA LEU A 39 -26.01 -14.42 34.57
C LEU A 39 -25.88 -14.53 33.03
N LEU A 40 -26.52 -15.51 32.42
CA LEU A 40 -26.34 -15.85 31.00
C LEU A 40 -26.57 -14.66 30.05
N PRO A 41 -27.65 -13.84 30.18
CA PRO A 41 -27.86 -12.70 29.29
C PRO A 41 -26.74 -11.66 29.36
N VAL A 42 -26.25 -11.36 30.56
CA VAL A 42 -25.18 -10.38 30.77
C VAL A 42 -23.84 -10.91 30.25
N TYR A 43 -23.51 -12.17 30.56
CA TYR A 43 -22.28 -12.79 30.05
C TYR A 43 -22.30 -12.99 28.54
N MET A 44 -23.47 -13.17 27.93
CA MET A 44 -23.63 -13.15 26.48
C MET A 44 -23.25 -11.78 25.92
N GLN A 45 -23.77 -10.69 26.48
CA GLN A 45 -23.41 -9.32 26.05
C GLN A 45 -21.91 -9.04 26.23
N VAL A 46 -21.30 -9.49 27.34
CA VAL A 46 -19.85 -9.37 27.56
C VAL A 46 -19.08 -10.15 26.49
N SER A 47 -19.53 -11.35 26.14
CA SER A 47 -18.90 -12.17 25.10
C SER A 47 -19.01 -11.54 23.72
N LEU A 48 -20.15 -10.91 23.40
CA LEU A 48 -20.34 -10.14 22.17
C LEU A 48 -19.42 -8.92 22.13
N GLN A 49 -19.30 -8.16 23.23
CA GLN A 49 -18.40 -7.01 23.29
C GLN A 49 -16.93 -7.44 23.20
N PHE A 50 -16.59 -8.60 23.77
CA PHE A 50 -15.27 -9.20 23.62
C PHE A 50 -14.98 -9.54 22.16
N ALA A 51 -15.92 -10.17 21.45
CA ALA A 51 -15.80 -10.42 20.00
C ALA A 51 -15.65 -9.11 19.21
N ASP A 52 -16.51 -8.10 19.47
CA ASP A 52 -16.46 -6.78 18.82
C ASP A 52 -15.11 -6.07 18.98
N LEU A 53 -14.43 -6.23 20.14
CA LEU A 53 -13.10 -5.67 20.36
C LEU A 53 -12.06 -6.21 19.36
N HIS A 54 -12.25 -7.42 18.83
CA HIS A 54 -11.39 -7.97 17.78
C HIS A 54 -11.65 -7.34 16.40
N ASP A 55 -12.86 -6.85 16.14
CA ASP A 55 -13.29 -6.33 14.83
C ASP A 55 -13.10 -4.82 14.68
N ARG A 56 -12.45 -4.16 15.67
CA ARG A 56 -12.22 -2.72 15.62
C ARG A 56 -11.20 -2.31 14.56
N ALA A 57 -11.39 -1.11 14.01
CA ALA A 57 -10.48 -0.52 13.01
C ALA A 57 -9.01 -0.45 13.47
N GLY A 58 -8.76 -0.32 14.78
CA GLY A 58 -7.41 -0.39 15.34
C GLY A 58 -6.72 -1.73 15.05
N ARG A 59 -7.45 -2.85 15.17
CA ARG A 59 -6.94 -4.19 14.84
C ARG A 59 -6.69 -4.33 13.33
N MET A 60 -7.57 -3.78 12.50
CA MET A 60 -7.40 -3.76 11.04
C MET A 60 -6.10 -3.01 10.66
N LYS A 61 -5.84 -1.84 11.25
CA LYS A 61 -4.60 -1.09 11.02
C LYS A 61 -3.35 -1.83 11.54
N ALA A 62 -3.43 -2.44 12.72
CA ALA A 62 -2.33 -3.21 13.30
C ALA A 62 -1.97 -4.47 12.48
N LYS A 63 -2.92 -4.99 11.69
CA LYS A 63 -2.71 -6.09 10.74
C LYS A 63 -2.40 -5.62 9.32
N ASP A 64 -2.24 -4.31 9.13
CA ASP A 64 -1.90 -3.67 7.85
C ASP A 64 -2.86 -4.02 6.69
N VAL A 65 -4.12 -4.38 7.01
CA VAL A 65 -5.15 -4.62 5.99
C VAL A 65 -5.80 -3.30 5.52
N ILE A 66 -5.60 -2.22 6.28
CA ILE A 66 -5.98 -0.86 5.91
C ILE A 66 -4.80 0.09 6.17
N ARG A 67 -4.68 1.13 5.34
CA ARG A 67 -3.61 2.13 5.49
C ARG A 67 -3.82 3.04 6.71
N GLN A 68 -5.07 3.42 6.98
CA GLN A 68 -5.43 4.24 8.14
C GLN A 68 -6.91 4.14 8.47
N SER A 69 -7.24 4.32 9.74
CA SER A 69 -8.61 4.60 10.20
C SER A 69 -8.93 6.08 9.95
N LEU A 70 -10.13 6.35 9.45
CA LEU A 70 -10.57 7.72 9.15
C LEU A 70 -11.64 8.19 10.13
N VAL A 71 -11.65 9.49 10.42
CA VAL A 71 -12.73 10.16 11.14
C VAL A 71 -13.78 10.60 10.12
N TRP A 72 -15.02 10.13 10.27
CA TRP A 72 -16.10 10.38 9.31
C TRP A 72 -16.29 11.86 8.97
N ARG A 73 -16.24 12.74 9.97
CA ARG A 73 -16.40 14.20 9.79
C ARG A 73 -15.38 14.80 8.81
N GLU A 74 -14.15 14.27 8.77
CA GLU A 74 -13.08 14.73 7.87
C GLU A 74 -12.95 13.88 6.60
N ALA A 75 -13.78 12.84 6.43
CA ALA A 75 -13.65 11.90 5.32
C ALA A 75 -13.73 12.58 3.95
N ARG A 76 -14.63 13.55 3.79
CA ARG A 76 -14.76 14.33 2.54
C ARG A 76 -13.47 15.08 2.20
N ARG A 77 -12.86 15.75 3.19
CA ARG A 77 -11.61 16.51 3.01
C ARG A 77 -10.47 15.57 2.66
N PHE A 78 -10.37 14.44 3.36
CA PHE A 78 -9.37 13.42 3.10
C PHE A 78 -9.47 12.87 1.67
N PHE A 79 -10.65 12.38 1.27
CA PHE A 79 -10.83 11.77 -0.04
C PHE A 79 -10.71 12.77 -1.19
N TYR A 80 -11.09 14.03 -0.99
CA TYR A 80 -10.88 15.08 -2.00
C TYR A 80 -9.41 15.15 -2.45
N TRP A 81 -8.48 15.28 -1.50
CA TRP A 81 -7.05 15.36 -1.81
C TRP A 81 -6.47 14.01 -2.24
N ARG A 82 -6.88 12.91 -1.59
CA ARG A 82 -6.38 11.58 -1.92
C ARG A 82 -6.73 11.17 -3.35
N VAL A 83 -7.97 11.40 -3.79
CA VAL A 83 -8.43 11.08 -5.15
C VAL A 83 -7.72 11.98 -6.15
N ARG A 84 -7.68 13.30 -5.92
CA ARG A 84 -7.01 14.25 -6.81
C ARG A 84 -5.53 13.91 -7.02
N ARG A 85 -4.82 13.55 -5.94
CA ARG A 85 -3.46 13.03 -6.02
C ARG A 85 -3.40 11.75 -6.87
N ARG A 86 -4.19 10.73 -6.54
CA ARG A 86 -4.09 9.40 -7.17
C ARG A 86 -4.41 9.44 -8.66
N VAL A 87 -5.36 10.27 -9.09
CA VAL A 87 -5.68 10.44 -10.51
C VAL A 87 -4.50 11.07 -11.27
N ASN A 88 -3.92 12.16 -10.76
CA ASN A 88 -2.75 12.77 -11.38
C ASN A 88 -1.55 11.82 -11.39
N GLU A 89 -1.28 11.15 -10.26
CA GLU A 89 -0.20 10.17 -10.11
C GLU A 89 -0.36 9.02 -11.12
N GLU A 90 -1.56 8.46 -11.28
CA GLU A 90 -1.81 7.37 -12.22
C GLU A 90 -1.61 7.80 -13.68
N TYR A 91 -2.01 9.02 -14.03
CA TYR A 91 -1.77 9.56 -15.37
C TYR A 91 -0.27 9.65 -15.68
N ILE A 92 0.52 10.13 -14.72
CA ILE A 92 1.98 10.23 -14.86
C ILE A 92 2.61 8.83 -14.91
N LEU A 93 2.23 7.93 -14.01
CA LEU A 93 2.75 6.55 -13.97
C LEU A 93 2.46 5.80 -15.27
N LYS A 94 1.27 6.00 -15.85
CA LYS A 94 0.92 5.43 -17.16
C LYS A 94 1.85 5.98 -18.24
N ARG A 95 2.08 7.29 -18.29
CA ARG A 95 3.04 7.89 -19.24
C ARG A 95 4.47 7.37 -19.05
N MET A 96 4.92 7.20 -17.80
CA MET A 96 6.24 6.62 -17.50
C MET A 96 6.34 5.17 -18.00
N SER A 97 5.29 4.37 -17.81
CA SER A 97 5.26 2.98 -18.29
C SER A 97 5.22 2.86 -19.82
N THR A 98 4.61 3.82 -20.52
CA THR A 98 4.65 3.86 -21.99
C THR A 98 5.96 4.39 -22.55
N ALA A 99 6.63 5.28 -21.80
CA ALA A 99 7.91 5.86 -22.19
C ALA A 99 9.06 4.85 -22.10
N SER A 100 8.95 3.83 -21.26
CA SER A 100 9.98 2.81 -21.09
C SER A 100 9.36 1.42 -21.05
N LYS A 101 9.65 0.60 -22.06
CA LYS A 101 9.11 -0.78 -22.18
C LYS A 101 9.91 -1.79 -21.37
N ASN A 102 10.97 -1.34 -20.72
CA ASN A 102 11.84 -2.17 -19.91
C ASN A 102 11.08 -2.78 -18.72
N SER A 103 10.96 -4.11 -18.69
CA SER A 103 10.26 -4.85 -17.62
C SER A 103 10.88 -4.65 -16.23
N LEU A 104 12.10 -4.11 -16.18
CA LEU A 104 12.87 -3.82 -14.96
C LEU A 104 12.38 -2.58 -14.19
N LYS A 105 11.46 -1.78 -14.76
CA LYS A 105 10.87 -0.62 -14.06
C LYS A 105 9.48 -0.98 -13.51
N SER A 106 9.48 -1.58 -12.31
CA SER A 106 8.25 -1.87 -11.59
C SER A 106 7.51 -0.58 -11.20
N ARG A 107 6.18 -0.67 -11.02
CA ARG A 107 5.35 0.46 -10.53
C ARG A 107 5.95 1.09 -9.26
N ALA A 108 6.48 0.27 -8.35
CA ALA A 108 7.11 0.74 -7.12
C ALA A 108 8.31 1.67 -7.40
N ARG A 109 9.16 1.31 -8.38
CA ARG A 109 10.28 2.15 -8.79
C ARG A 109 9.82 3.48 -9.39
N ASN A 110 8.78 3.47 -10.23
CA ASN A 110 8.25 4.70 -10.80
C ASN A 110 7.67 5.63 -9.71
N ILE A 111 7.00 5.06 -8.69
CA ILE A 111 6.55 5.83 -7.53
C ILE A 111 7.73 6.42 -6.75
N ALA A 112 8.81 5.66 -6.55
CA ALA A 112 10.03 6.16 -5.91
C ALA A 112 10.69 7.30 -6.71
N THR A 113 10.72 7.18 -8.03
CA THR A 113 11.19 8.25 -8.93
C THR A 113 10.32 9.51 -8.81
N LEU A 114 9.00 9.36 -8.77
CA LEU A 114 8.09 10.49 -8.56
C LEU A 114 8.31 11.15 -7.20
N SER A 115 8.46 10.36 -6.14
CA SER A 115 8.81 10.86 -4.81
C SER A 115 10.08 11.71 -4.86
N ALA A 116 11.14 11.19 -5.50
CA ALA A 116 12.41 11.90 -5.67
C ALA A 116 12.27 13.20 -6.48
N TRP A 117 11.42 13.24 -7.51
CA TRP A 117 11.17 14.47 -8.28
C TRP A 117 10.43 15.53 -7.47
N THR A 118 9.51 15.12 -6.59
CA THR A 118 8.76 16.06 -5.75
C THR A 118 9.61 16.66 -4.63
N GLY A 119 10.55 15.88 -4.07
CA GLY A 119 11.34 16.29 -2.91
C GLY A 119 10.54 16.41 -1.61
N ILE A 120 9.28 15.97 -1.58
CA ILE A 120 8.40 16.09 -0.41
C ILE A 120 8.74 14.98 0.60
N SER A 121 9.12 15.36 1.82
CA SER A 121 9.55 14.43 2.87
C SER A 121 8.46 13.43 3.27
N LEU A 122 7.22 13.89 3.39
CA LEU A 122 6.05 13.07 3.74
C LEU A 122 5.24 12.65 2.51
N PHE A 123 5.94 12.30 1.42
CA PHE A 123 5.31 11.98 0.13
C PHE A 123 4.13 11.01 0.26
N GLU A 124 4.18 9.97 1.10
CA GLU A 124 3.11 8.97 1.19
C GLU A 124 1.78 9.49 1.76
N THR A 125 1.85 10.49 2.64
CA THR A 125 0.71 10.98 3.45
C THR A 125 0.32 12.42 3.14
N ALA A 126 1.23 13.24 2.60
CA ALA A 126 1.01 14.65 2.28
C ALA A 126 0.20 14.83 0.98
N ASP A 127 -1.04 14.31 0.95
CA ASP A 127 -1.85 14.22 -0.28
C ASP A 127 -2.10 15.57 -0.96
N ARG A 128 -2.32 16.63 -0.16
CA ARG A 128 -2.55 17.98 -0.68
C ARG A 128 -1.30 18.53 -1.35
N GLU A 129 -0.16 18.46 -0.68
CA GLU A 129 1.11 19.00 -1.16
C GLU A 129 1.55 18.31 -2.44
N VAL A 130 1.47 16.97 -2.46
CA VAL A 130 1.80 16.17 -3.64
C VAL A 130 0.85 16.46 -4.81
N ALA A 131 -0.46 16.57 -4.55
CA ALA A 131 -1.43 16.88 -5.61
C ALA A 131 -1.18 18.26 -6.23
N MET A 132 -0.94 19.28 -5.39
CA MET A 132 -0.63 20.64 -5.86
C MET A 132 0.66 20.65 -6.68
N TRP A 133 1.71 19.98 -6.18
CA TRP A 133 2.99 19.90 -6.88
C TRP A 133 2.84 19.28 -8.28
N TYR A 134 2.09 18.19 -8.42
CA TYR A 134 1.85 17.57 -9.73
C TYR A 134 1.14 18.50 -10.72
N GLU A 135 0.27 19.38 -10.24
CA GLU A 135 -0.49 20.30 -11.07
C GLU A 135 0.32 21.52 -11.48
N GLU A 136 1.12 22.06 -10.57
CA GLU A 136 2.01 23.19 -10.82
C GLU A 136 3.20 22.79 -11.71
N ASN A 137 3.72 21.57 -11.54
CA ASN A 137 4.92 21.09 -12.23
C ASN A 137 4.63 20.18 -13.44
N ARG A 138 3.43 20.30 -14.06
CA ARG A 138 3.03 19.45 -15.20
C ARG A 138 4.02 19.44 -16.36
N LYS A 139 4.60 20.61 -16.69
CA LYS A 139 5.58 20.74 -17.77
C LYS A 139 6.89 20.03 -17.43
N VAL A 140 7.43 20.31 -16.24
CA VAL A 140 8.67 19.71 -15.71
C VAL A 140 8.54 18.19 -15.65
N VAL A 141 7.42 17.68 -15.16
CA VAL A 141 7.14 16.23 -15.13
C VAL A 141 7.07 15.67 -16.55
N GLY A 142 6.43 16.39 -17.48
CA GLY A 142 6.38 16.02 -18.90
C GLY A 142 7.78 15.87 -19.51
N GLU A 143 8.63 16.88 -19.34
CA GLU A 143 10.02 16.88 -19.83
C GLU A 143 10.85 15.74 -19.22
N LYS A 144 10.71 15.50 -17.90
CA LYS A 144 11.38 14.38 -17.24
C LYS A 144 10.92 13.02 -17.78
N VAL A 145 9.62 12.87 -18.10
CA VAL A 145 9.10 11.64 -18.72
C VAL A 145 9.62 11.46 -20.15
N GLU A 146 9.74 12.52 -20.94
CA GLU A 146 10.35 12.42 -22.28
C GLU A 146 11.85 12.11 -22.19
N SER A 147 12.58 12.68 -21.22
CA SER A 147 13.97 12.31 -20.96
C SER A 147 14.10 10.81 -20.62
N LEU A 148 13.19 10.26 -19.80
CA LEU A 148 13.18 8.82 -19.52
C LEU A 148 12.98 7.95 -20.78
N LYS A 149 12.24 8.46 -21.77
CA LYS A 149 12.04 7.79 -23.06
C LYS A 149 13.32 7.80 -23.89
N THR A 150 13.99 8.95 -23.97
CA THR A 150 15.28 9.08 -24.66
C THR A 150 16.33 8.16 -24.05
N ASP A 151 16.41 8.11 -22.72
CA ASP A 151 17.33 7.21 -22.00
C ASP A 151 17.03 5.73 -22.27
N ASP A 152 15.75 5.37 -22.36
CA ASP A 152 15.33 3.99 -22.67
C ASP A 152 15.74 3.58 -24.09
N VAL A 153 15.52 4.46 -25.08
CA VAL A 153 15.95 4.23 -26.47
C VAL A 153 17.47 4.09 -26.56
N ALA A 154 18.23 4.95 -25.88
CA ALA A 154 19.69 4.84 -25.83
C ALA A 154 20.15 3.51 -25.20
N PHE A 155 19.47 3.08 -24.13
CA PHE A 155 19.72 1.78 -23.51
C PHE A 155 19.40 0.60 -24.44
N GLU A 156 18.27 0.63 -25.15
CA GLU A 156 17.88 -0.39 -26.13
C GLU A 156 18.90 -0.50 -27.27
N ILE A 157 19.31 0.63 -27.85
CA ILE A 157 20.34 0.67 -28.90
C ILE A 157 21.66 0.07 -28.38
N SER A 158 22.06 0.45 -27.17
CA SER A 158 23.27 -0.09 -26.52
C SER A 158 23.17 -1.59 -26.28
N ALA A 159 22.00 -2.09 -25.87
CA ALA A 159 21.76 -3.51 -25.65
C ALA A 159 21.80 -4.31 -26.97
N LEU A 160 21.24 -3.77 -28.06
CA LEU A 160 21.29 -4.37 -29.39
C LEU A 160 22.72 -4.40 -29.97
N LEU A 161 23.49 -3.34 -29.77
CA LEU A 161 24.90 -3.30 -30.17
C LEU A 161 25.75 -4.33 -29.40
N ARG A 162 25.50 -4.50 -28.10
CA ARG A 162 26.18 -5.52 -27.29
C ARG A 162 25.82 -6.95 -27.70
N SER A 163 24.58 -7.20 -28.12
CA SER A 163 24.16 -8.55 -28.54
C SER A 163 24.64 -8.91 -29.95
N ASN A 164 24.64 -7.95 -30.88
CA ASN A 164 25.15 -8.15 -32.24
C ASN A 164 25.84 -6.89 -32.78
N GLY A 165 27.12 -6.72 -32.44
CA GLY A 165 27.89 -5.53 -32.82
C GLY A 165 27.96 -5.29 -34.33
N LYS A 166 28.14 -6.33 -35.15
CA LYS A 166 28.17 -6.19 -36.62
C LYS A 166 26.82 -5.76 -37.18
N GLY A 167 25.73 -6.35 -36.70
CA GLY A 167 24.37 -6.00 -37.11
C GLY A 167 23.97 -4.58 -36.71
N GLY A 168 24.27 -4.19 -35.46
CA GLY A 168 23.99 -2.85 -34.95
C GLY A 168 24.78 -1.76 -35.68
N LEU A 169 26.09 -1.95 -35.90
CA LEU A 169 26.92 -0.99 -36.65
C LEU A 169 26.47 -0.86 -38.11
N LYS A 170 26.06 -1.96 -38.76
CA LYS A 170 25.49 -1.91 -40.11
C LYS A 170 24.19 -1.07 -40.15
N GLY A 171 23.35 -1.19 -39.12
CA GLY A 171 22.15 -0.37 -38.97
C GLY A 171 22.46 1.12 -38.78
N VAL A 172 23.41 1.45 -37.91
CA VAL A 172 23.87 2.85 -37.70
C VAL A 172 24.41 3.45 -39.00
N HIS A 173 25.24 2.70 -39.73
CA HIS A 173 25.76 3.15 -41.03
C HIS A 173 24.65 3.43 -42.04
N GLN A 174 23.62 2.56 -42.12
CA GLN A 174 22.48 2.78 -43.01
C GLN A 174 21.72 4.06 -42.65
N VAL A 175 21.49 4.33 -41.37
CA VAL A 175 20.82 5.57 -40.92
C VAL A 175 21.65 6.81 -41.27
N LEU A 176 22.95 6.81 -40.96
CA LEU A 176 23.84 7.93 -41.30
C LEU A 176 23.89 8.22 -42.81
N SER A 177 23.80 7.17 -43.65
CA SER A 177 23.80 7.33 -45.11
C SER A 177 22.52 7.98 -45.66
N MET A 178 21.41 7.92 -44.92
CA MET A 178 20.12 8.51 -45.30
C MET A 178 19.97 9.97 -44.84
N LEU A 179 20.83 10.45 -43.92
CA LEU A 179 20.77 11.83 -43.43
C LEU A 179 21.35 12.83 -44.42
N PRO A 180 20.81 14.07 -44.49
CA PRO A 180 21.43 15.20 -45.18
C PRO A 180 22.88 15.46 -44.71
N ALA A 181 23.70 16.08 -45.57
CA ALA A 181 25.13 16.26 -45.30
C ALA A 181 25.42 17.02 -43.99
N ASN A 182 24.64 18.06 -43.69
CA ASN A 182 24.76 18.87 -42.48
C ASN A 182 24.45 18.07 -41.19
N GLU A 183 23.34 17.32 -41.16
CA GLU A 183 22.96 16.51 -39.98
C GLU A 183 23.92 15.32 -39.78
N ARG A 184 24.47 14.79 -40.87
CA ARG A 184 25.47 13.71 -40.84
C ARG A 184 26.79 14.19 -40.23
N GLU A 185 27.26 15.37 -40.60
CA GLU A 185 28.48 15.96 -40.01
C GLU A 185 28.31 16.25 -38.53
N GLU A 186 27.15 16.76 -38.11
CA GLU A 186 26.82 17.00 -36.70
C GLU A 186 26.78 15.70 -35.89
N ALA A 187 26.12 14.65 -36.42
CA ALA A 187 26.08 13.33 -35.79
C ALA A 187 27.47 12.70 -35.66
N LEU A 188 28.33 12.83 -36.69
CA LEU A 188 29.71 12.33 -36.64
C LEU A 188 30.56 13.09 -35.61
N ARG A 189 30.38 14.42 -35.47
CA ARG A 189 31.03 15.20 -34.43
C ARG A 189 30.62 14.71 -33.03
N TYR A 190 29.32 14.59 -32.79
CA TYR A 190 28.80 14.11 -31.50
C TYR A 190 29.33 12.70 -31.14
N LEU A 191 29.44 11.81 -32.14
CA LEU A 191 30.00 10.46 -31.92
C LEU A 191 31.52 10.46 -31.71
N SER A 192 32.23 11.48 -32.16
CA SER A 192 33.69 11.64 -31.98
C SER A 192 34.09 12.33 -30.67
N GLU A 193 33.13 12.88 -29.92
CA GLU A 193 33.35 13.57 -28.64
C GLU A 193 33.56 12.61 -27.45
N THR A 194 33.62 11.29 -27.69
CA THR A 194 34.11 10.29 -26.72
C THR A 194 35.62 10.35 -26.53
#